data_AF-A0A357ZXX5-F1
#
_entry.id   AF-A0A357ZXX5-F1
#
_cell.length_a   1.000
_cell.length_b   1.000
_cell.length_c   1.000
_cell.angle_alpha   90.00
_cell.angle_beta   90.00
_cell.angle_gamma   90.00
#
_symmetry.space_group_name_H-M   'P 1'
#
loop_
_entity.id
_entity.type
_entity.pdbx_description
1 polymer ?
#
loop_
_entity_poly.entity_id
_entity_poly.type
_entity_poly.pdbx_seq_one_letter_code
_entity_poly.pdbx_strand_id
1 'polypeptide(L)'
;TTAALRAVEIEAGVLLKGTHSGTDGIYTDDPRTNPDATKLEEVTYLDVLNQGLRAMDSTAITLCMDNNLPIVMFDLTGEGNVRSLLEGGSVGTLVR
;
A
#
# COMPACT_ATOMS: atom_id res chain seq x y z
N THR A 1 0.88 9.60 -7.67
CA THR A 1 1.49 10.89 -7.25
C THR A 1 0.54 11.88 -6.60
N THR A 2 -0.56 12.33 -7.23
CA THR A 2 -1.44 13.40 -6.69
C THR A 2 -1.98 13.14 -5.29
N ALA A 3 -2.38 11.90 -4.99
CA ALA A 3 -2.89 11.53 -3.67
C ALA A 3 -1.83 11.69 -2.57
N ALA A 4 -0.58 11.34 -2.85
CA ALA A 4 0.54 11.51 -1.92
C ALA A 4 0.81 12.99 -1.64
N LEU A 5 0.79 13.85 -2.66
CA LEU A 5 0.93 15.31 -2.48
C LEU A 5 -0.16 15.86 -1.55
N ARG A 6 -1.42 15.52 -1.81
CA ARG A 6 -2.53 16.01 -0.99
C ARG A 6 -2.49 15.47 0.43
N ALA A 7 -2.11 14.20 0.60
CA ALA A 7 -1.97 13.59 1.91
C ALA A 7 -0.86 14.25 2.74
N VAL A 8 0.27 14.59 2.13
CA VAL A 8 1.35 15.35 2.78
C VAL A 8 0.87 16.77 3.15
N GLU A 9 0.21 17.47 2.24
CA GLU A 9 -0.27 18.85 2.47
C GLU A 9 -1.29 18.97 3.63
N ILE A 10 -2.09 17.94 3.86
CA ILE A 10 -3.07 17.91 4.96
C ILE A 10 -2.53 17.24 6.23
N GLU A 11 -1.24 16.90 6.25
CA GLU A 11 -0.58 16.18 7.35
C GLU A 11 -1.34 14.88 7.71
N ALA A 12 -1.75 14.12 6.69
CA ALA A 12 -2.44 12.86 6.89
C ALA A 12 -1.56 11.88 7.68
N GLY A 13 -2.16 11.14 8.60
CA GLY A 13 -1.43 10.10 9.36
C GLY A 13 -1.10 8.86 8.52
N VAL A 14 -1.83 8.61 7.43
CA VAL A 14 -1.65 7.45 6.55
C VAL A 14 -2.29 7.69 5.19
N LEU A 15 -1.68 7.17 4.12
CA LEU A 15 -2.25 7.12 2.78
C LEU A 15 -2.88 5.75 2.52
N LEU A 16 -4.22 5.70 2.48
CA LEU A 16 -4.96 4.49 2.15
C LEU A 16 -5.07 4.34 0.62
N LYS A 17 -4.45 3.30 0.07
CA LYS A 17 -4.52 2.96 -1.35
C LYS A 17 -5.39 1.70 -1.54
N GLY A 18 -6.64 1.93 -1.95
CA GLY A 18 -7.55 0.87 -2.37
C GLY A 18 -7.21 0.35 -3.76
N THR A 19 -7.04 -0.96 -3.89
CA THR A 19 -6.93 -1.67 -5.18
C THR A 19 -8.31 -2.19 -5.59
N HIS A 20 -8.54 -2.33 -6.90
CA HIS A 20 -9.79 -2.88 -7.47
C HIS A 20 -9.54 -4.12 -8.34
N SER A 21 -8.28 -4.57 -8.41
CA SER A 21 -7.84 -5.57 -9.38
C SER A 21 -7.78 -7.00 -8.81
N GLY A 22 -8.41 -7.26 -7.66
CA GLY A 22 -8.41 -8.60 -7.04
C GLY A 22 -7.10 -8.95 -6.32
N THR A 23 -6.35 -7.96 -5.85
CA THR A 23 -5.17 -8.13 -4.98
C THR A 23 -5.40 -7.33 -3.72
N ASP A 24 -5.41 -7.99 -2.56
CA ASP A 24 -5.72 -7.37 -1.27
C ASP A 24 -4.50 -6.78 -0.55
N GLY A 25 -3.34 -6.72 -1.22
CA GLY A 25 -2.10 -6.17 -0.68
C GLY A 25 -0.97 -6.21 -1.70
N ILE A 26 0.27 -6.12 -1.20
CA ILE A 26 1.50 -6.31 -1.95
C ILE A 26 1.97 -7.75 -1.76
N TYR A 27 2.39 -8.37 -2.86
CA TYR A 27 2.86 -9.76 -2.90
C TYR A 27 4.31 -9.82 -3.37
N THR A 28 5.01 -10.90 -3.01
CA THR A 28 6.38 -11.18 -3.49
C THR A 28 6.47 -11.33 -5.01
N ASP A 29 5.39 -11.75 -5.65
CA ASP A 29 5.23 -11.87 -7.11
C ASP A 29 3.75 -11.68 -7.48
N ASP A 30 3.38 -11.67 -8.76
CA ASP A 30 1.97 -11.56 -9.18
C ASP A 30 1.19 -12.85 -8.84
N PRO A 31 0.24 -12.80 -7.88
CA PRO A 31 -0.50 -14.00 -7.42
C PRO A 31 -1.42 -14.59 -8.49
N ARG A 32 -1.64 -13.87 -9.60
CA ARG A 32 -2.45 -14.38 -10.72
C ARG A 32 -1.65 -15.28 -11.65
N THR A 33 -0.32 -15.11 -11.69
CA THR A 33 0.58 -15.87 -12.57
C THR A 33 1.49 -16.81 -11.80
N ASN A 34 1.79 -16.50 -10.54
CA ASN A 34 2.63 -17.31 -9.68
C ASN A 34 1.84 -17.76 -8.43
N PRO A 35 1.50 -19.06 -8.30
CA PRO A 35 0.79 -19.57 -7.13
C PRO A 35 1.62 -19.56 -5.84
N ASP A 36 2.94 -19.45 -5.93
CA ASP A 36 3.84 -19.33 -4.77
C ASP A 36 3.96 -17.88 -4.25
N ALA A 37 3.28 -16.93 -4.90
CA ALA A 37 3.27 -15.53 -4.48
C ALA A 37 2.66 -15.39 -3.08
N THR A 38 3.44 -14.84 -2.15
CA THR A 38 3.04 -14.67 -0.76
C THR A 38 2.72 -13.21 -0.49
N LYS A 39 1.59 -12.95 0.19
CA LYS A 39 1.23 -11.60 0.62
C LYS A 39 2.17 -11.14 1.72
N LEU A 40 2.67 -9.92 1.59
CA LEU A 40 3.53 -9.28 2.58
C LEU A 40 2.64 -8.48 3.53
N GLU A 41 2.81 -8.65 4.84
CA GLU A 41 2.07 -7.83 5.82
C GLU A 41 2.66 -6.42 5.92
N GLU A 42 3.98 -6.32 5.82
CA GLU A 42 4.73 -5.08 5.89
C GLU A 42 5.90 -5.11 4.90
N VAL A 43 6.19 -3.98 4.28
CA VAL A 43 7.32 -3.78 3.38
C VAL A 43 7.95 -2.41 3.59
N THR A 44 9.25 -2.30 3.33
CA THR A 44 9.89 -0.98 3.39
C THR A 44 9.67 -0.19 2.10
N TYR A 45 9.71 1.15 2.18
CA TYR A 45 9.71 1.98 0.95
C TYR A 45 10.81 1.58 -0.04
N LEU A 46 12.00 1.24 0.48
CA LEU A 46 13.13 0.81 -0.34
C LEU A 46 12.89 -0.55 -0.99
N ASP A 47 12.25 -1.50 -0.29
CA ASP A 47 11.88 -2.78 -0.90
C ASP A 47 10.91 -2.59 -2.05
N VAL A 48 9.92 -1.70 -1.88
CA VAL A 48 8.97 -1.37 -2.95
C VAL A 48 9.67 -0.78 -4.17
N LEU A 49 10.65 0.12 -3.96
CA LEU A 49 11.44 0.72 -5.03
C LEU A 49 12.40 -0.27 -5.71
N ASN A 50 13.12 -1.07 -4.91
CA ASN A 50 14.18 -1.97 -5.39
C ASN A 50 13.61 -3.21 -6.08
N GLN A 51 12.52 -3.77 -5.54
CA GLN A 51 11.91 -5.00 -6.07
C GLN A 51 10.86 -4.69 -7.15
N GLY A 52 10.63 -3.41 -7.47
CA GLY A 52 9.65 -3.01 -8.48
C GLY A 52 8.22 -3.46 -8.13
N LEU A 53 7.93 -3.61 -6.84
CA LEU A 53 6.62 -4.02 -6.36
C LEU A 53 5.61 -2.98 -6.86
N ARG A 54 4.58 -3.44 -7.57
CA ARG A 54 3.60 -2.58 -8.28
C ARG A 54 2.63 -1.89 -7.31
N ALA A 55 3.15 -1.30 -6.24
CA ALA A 55 2.39 -0.64 -5.20
C ALA A 55 2.02 0.80 -5.58
N MET A 56 2.91 1.59 -6.18
CA MET A 56 2.65 2.95 -6.66
C MET A 56 3.74 3.38 -7.65
N ASP A 57 3.55 4.50 -8.36
CA ASP A 57 4.64 5.11 -9.12
C ASP A 57 5.79 5.51 -8.19
N SER A 58 7.04 5.38 -8.65
CA SER A 58 8.24 5.63 -7.85
C SER A 58 8.26 7.03 -7.23
N THR A 59 7.82 8.05 -7.98
CA THR A 59 7.75 9.44 -7.51
C THR A 59 6.84 9.57 -6.29
N ALA A 60 5.69 8.89 -6.28
CA ALA A 60 4.78 8.92 -5.15
C ALA A 60 5.30 8.15 -3.94
N ILE A 61 5.99 7.02 -4.15
CA ILE A 61 6.67 6.28 -3.06
C ILE A 61 7.73 7.17 -2.42
N THR A 62 8.60 7.81 -3.21
CA THR A 62 9.65 8.70 -2.71
C THR A 62 9.06 9.86 -1.93
N LEU A 63 7.98 10.47 -2.43
CA LEU A 63 7.31 11.56 -1.72
C LEU A 63 6.76 11.12 -0.35
N CYS A 64 6.15 9.93 -0.29
CA CYS A 64 5.68 9.38 0.99
C CYS A 64 6.85 9.06 1.93
N MET A 65 7.93 8.47 1.41
CA MET A 65 9.14 8.16 2.16
C MET A 65 9.78 9.42 2.77
N ASP A 66 9.99 10.46 1.98
CA ASP A 66 10.62 11.72 2.43
C ASP A 66 9.81 12.43 3.53
N ASN A 67 8.50 12.19 3.57
CA ASN A 67 7.58 12.77 4.56
C ASN A 67 7.18 11.79 5.66
N ASN A 68 7.78 10.60 5.74
CA ASN A 68 7.41 9.53 6.67
C ASN A 68 5.89 9.23 6.67
N LEU A 69 5.24 9.32 5.51
CA LEU A 69 3.80 9.08 5.34
C LEU A 69 3.55 7.61 5.00
N PRO A 70 3.07 6.78 5.94
CA PRO A 70 2.85 5.36 5.71
C PRO A 70 1.77 5.15 4.65
N ILE A 71 1.90 4.06 3.89
CA ILE A 71 0.92 3.69 2.86
C ILE A 71 0.31 2.34 3.23
N VAL A 72 -1.02 2.24 3.19
CA VAL A 72 -1.71 0.95 3.33
C VAL A 72 -2.30 0.59 1.99
N MET A 73 -1.85 -0.53 1.42
CA MET A 73 -2.41 -1.14 0.23
C MET A 73 -3.42 -2.20 0.65
N PHE A 74 -4.68 -2.06 0.23
CA PHE A 74 -5.75 -2.98 0.61
C PHE A 74 -6.79 -3.12 -0.49
N ASP A 75 -7.59 -4.19 -0.45
CA ASP A 75 -8.74 -4.36 -1.33
C ASP A 75 -9.91 -3.47 -0.89
N LEU A 76 -10.33 -2.56 -1.78
CA LEU A 76 -11.45 -1.65 -1.52
C LEU A 76 -12.82 -2.36 -1.57
N THR A 77 -12.90 -3.50 -2.24
CA THR A 77 -14.16 -4.23 -2.45
C THR A 77 -14.50 -5.20 -1.31
N GLY A 78 -13.52 -5.52 -0.46
CA GLY A 78 -13.72 -6.37 0.70
C GLY A 78 -14.62 -5.71 1.75
N GLU A 79 -15.71 -6.39 2.09
CA GLU A 79 -16.68 -5.91 3.07
C GLU A 79 -16.03 -5.74 4.45
N GLY A 80 -16.14 -4.54 5.03
CA GLY A 80 -15.57 -4.25 6.36
C GLY A 80 -14.08 -3.90 6.39
N ASN A 81 -13.37 -3.93 5.26
CA ASN A 81 -11.93 -3.61 5.22
C ASN A 81 -11.62 -2.18 5.68
N VAL A 82 -12.36 -1.19 5.16
CA VAL A 82 -12.17 0.23 5.52
C VAL A 82 -12.45 0.45 7.01
N ARG A 83 -13.53 -0.15 7.54
CA ARG A 83 -13.85 -0.09 8.97
C ARG A 83 -12.70 -0.65 9.81
N SER A 84 -12.26 -1.86 9.47
CA SER A 84 -11.19 -2.55 10.20
C SER A 84 -9.90 -1.74 10.21
N LEU A 85 -9.54 -1.11 9.08
CA LEU A 85 -8.38 -0.20 8.99
C LEU A 85 -8.48 1.00 9.93
N LEU A 86 -9.66 1.65 9.98
CA LEU A 86 -9.89 2.79 10.87
C LEU A 86 -9.90 2.39 12.35
N GLU A 87 -10.27 1.14 12.65
CA GLU A 87 -10.24 0.56 14.00
C GLU A 87 -8.83 0.05 14.40
N GLY A 88 -7.83 0.15 13.52
CA GLY A 88 -6.45 -0.28 13.77
C GLY A 88 -6.17 -1.76 13.47
N GLY A 89 -7.09 -2.43 12.78
CA GLY A 89 -6.91 -3.80 12.31
C GLY A 89 -5.88 -3.91 11.18
N SER A 90 -5.21 -5.06 11.10
CA SER A 90 -4.25 -5.39 10.04
C SER A 90 -4.99 -5.81 8.77
N VAL A 91 -5.19 -4.89 7.83
CA VAL A 91 -5.78 -5.18 6.53
C VAL A 91 -4.80 -4.83 5.42
N GLY A 92 -4.57 -5.79 4.53
CA GLY A 92 -3.68 -5.64 3.39
C GLY A 92 -2.21 -5.57 3.78
N THR A 93 -1.47 -4.63 3.19
CA THR A 93 -0.02 -4.45 3.39
C THR A 93 0.32 -3.04 3.78
N LEU A 94 1.13 -2.89 4.82
CA LEU A 94 1.68 -1.61 5.26
C LEU A 94 3.05 -1.34 4.61
N VAL A 95 3.25 -0.13 4.10
CA VAL A 95 4.53 0.38 3.61
C VAL A 95 5.02 1.47 4.56
N ARG A 96 6.22 1.29 5.15
CA ARG A 96 6.85 2.27 6.05
C ARG A 96 8.37 2.20 6.09
#